data_AF-A0A4U0QAY6-F1
#
_entry.id   AF-A0A4U0QAY6-F1
#
_cell.length_a   1.000
_cell.length_b   1.000
_cell.length_c   1.000
_cell.angle_alpha   90.00
_cell.angle_beta   90.00
_cell.angle_gamma   90.00
#
_symmetry.space_group_name_H-M   'P 1'
#
loop_
_entity.id
_entity.type
_entity.pdbx_description
1 polymer ?
#
loop_
_entity_poly.entity_id
_entity_poly.type
_entity_poly.pdbx_seq_one_letter_code
_entity_poly.pdbx_strand_id
1 'polypeptide(L)'
;MARNSFPTNDPGIKPKRHGQKTGSAILTWLYLHVLKLWREALRIGIVTDSCCDLPRSFIDRNGIVILPITISSASQQFIDNRNPGATLEFYWRIKQGETTFESAPLSVEEIRSLFLERLVVEYDYIFCLTVMASRSRIHEYATQASFGILNSYKPVREAAGVGGPFSLRVFDTGTLFPGQGLIVAEVARLVREERSTLEIIRHIEMLQRLTQAFLIPENLDQLRRQARSKGDKSVGLASYLLGSALDIKPIIRGFQGQTEPVGRVRGFESGAERLFAAACQQIEAGLMAPTICISYGGEIDRITTLPGWNALVELARERGVTIHVAEMSATAAVNIGVDGLALAFASTREARFD
;
A
#
# COMPACT_ATOMS: atom_id res chain seq x y z
N MET A 1 -23.44 -14.08 -103.19
CA MET A 1 -22.75 -12.77 -103.36
C MET A 1 -21.77 -12.63 -102.21
N ALA A 2 -20.54 -13.12 -102.35
CA ALA A 2 -19.37 -12.37 -102.78
C ALA A 2 -19.07 -11.12 -101.91
N ARG A 3 -18.18 -11.23 -100.91
CA ARG A 3 -16.77 -10.75 -100.95
C ARG A 3 -16.11 -10.71 -99.55
N ASN A 4 -15.02 -11.48 -99.44
CA ASN A 4 -13.73 -11.30 -98.74
C ASN A 4 -13.51 -10.17 -97.71
N SER A 5 -12.94 -10.53 -96.54
CA SER A 5 -11.53 -10.22 -96.17
C SER A 5 -11.13 -10.77 -94.77
N PHE A 6 -10.02 -11.52 -94.71
CA PHE A 6 -9.28 -12.03 -93.52
C PHE A 6 -8.43 -10.92 -92.84
N PRO A 7 -7.51 -11.20 -91.88
CA PRO A 7 -7.62 -11.78 -90.52
C PRO A 7 -6.94 -10.84 -89.48
N THR A 8 -6.89 -11.18 -88.17
CA THR A 8 -5.67 -11.10 -87.31
C THR A 8 -5.94 -11.32 -85.81
N ASN A 9 -5.18 -12.25 -85.24
CA ASN A 9 -4.54 -12.31 -83.92
C ASN A 9 -5.23 -11.75 -82.66
N ASP A 10 -5.42 -12.69 -81.74
CA ASP A 10 -5.76 -12.60 -80.32
C ASP A 10 -4.69 -11.81 -79.51
N PRO A 11 -5.05 -10.74 -78.77
CA PRO A 11 -4.10 -10.00 -77.96
C PRO A 11 -4.14 -10.41 -76.48
N GLY A 12 -3.02 -10.95 -76.02
CA GLY A 12 -2.38 -10.44 -74.80
C GLY A 12 -2.78 -11.07 -73.46
N ILE A 13 -1.93 -12.01 -73.01
CA ILE A 13 -1.74 -12.34 -71.59
C ILE A 13 -1.27 -11.07 -70.85
N LYS A 14 -2.11 -10.52 -69.96
CA LYS A 14 -1.73 -9.42 -69.06
C LYS A 14 -0.88 -9.96 -67.90
N PRO A 15 0.28 -9.35 -67.57
CA PRO A 15 1.02 -9.72 -66.37
C PRO A 15 0.32 -9.19 -65.12
N LYS A 16 0.20 -10.04 -64.08
CA LYS A 16 -0.27 -9.65 -62.75
C LYS A 16 0.69 -8.61 -62.16
N ARG A 17 0.22 -7.36 -62.01
CA ARG A 17 0.92 -6.31 -61.27
C ARG A 17 1.14 -6.76 -59.82
N HIS A 18 2.39 -7.00 -59.44
CA HIS A 18 2.79 -6.99 -58.03
C HIS A 18 2.60 -5.56 -57.52
N GLY A 19 1.64 -5.36 -56.61
CA GLY A 19 1.44 -4.09 -55.95
C GLY A 19 2.67 -3.73 -55.13
N GLN A 20 3.45 -2.75 -55.59
CA GLN A 20 4.43 -2.06 -54.77
C GLN A 20 3.68 -1.41 -53.60
N LYS A 21 3.96 -1.87 -52.37
CA LYS A 21 3.54 -1.14 -51.17
C LYS A 21 4.21 0.23 -51.23
N THR A 22 3.40 1.28 -51.31
CA THR A 22 3.84 2.68 -51.32
C THR A 22 4.71 2.97 -50.09
N GLY A 23 5.82 3.69 -50.24
CA GLY A 23 6.78 3.97 -49.16
C GLY A 23 6.17 4.55 -47.87
N SER A 24 5.02 5.22 -47.97
CA SER A 24 4.23 5.66 -46.82
C SER A 24 3.72 4.51 -45.95
N ALA A 25 3.27 3.39 -46.52
CA ALA A 25 2.79 2.24 -45.76
C ALA A 25 3.94 1.51 -45.05
N ILE A 26 5.14 1.52 -45.65
CA ILE A 26 6.35 0.97 -45.04
C ILE A 26 6.83 1.87 -43.90
N LEU A 27 6.82 3.20 -44.08
CA LEU A 27 7.17 4.16 -43.03
C LEU A 27 6.17 4.16 -41.86
N THR A 28 4.87 4.08 -42.14
CA THR A 28 3.83 3.95 -41.09
C THR A 28 3.94 2.62 -40.38
N TRP A 29 4.17 1.52 -41.11
CA TRP A 29 4.42 0.21 -40.48
C TRP A 29 5.70 0.23 -39.64
N LEU A 30 6.81 0.80 -40.14
CA LEU A 30 8.07 0.92 -39.41
C LEU A 30 7.92 1.82 -38.18
N TYR A 31 7.19 2.94 -38.28
CA TYR A 31 6.89 3.84 -37.16
C TYR A 31 6.01 3.16 -36.10
N LEU A 32 4.96 2.44 -36.52
CA LEU A 32 4.10 1.67 -35.61
C LEU A 32 4.84 0.48 -35.01
N HIS A 33 5.73 -0.18 -35.77
CA HIS A 33 6.54 -1.30 -35.29
C HIS A 33 7.65 -0.82 -34.35
N VAL A 34 8.28 0.32 -34.64
CA VAL A 34 9.22 1.01 -33.74
C VAL A 34 8.50 1.48 -32.48
N LEU A 35 7.30 2.07 -32.56
CA LEU A 35 6.47 2.42 -31.40
C LEU A 35 6.05 1.19 -30.57
N LYS A 36 5.72 0.09 -31.24
CA LYS A 36 5.36 -1.18 -30.61
C LYS A 36 6.56 -1.88 -29.96
N LEU A 37 7.75 -1.70 -30.52
CA LEU A 37 9.04 -2.10 -29.94
C LEU A 37 9.57 -1.09 -28.89
N TRP A 38 9.08 0.15 -28.90
CA TRP A 38 9.50 1.23 -27.98
C TRP A 38 8.65 1.36 -26.71
N ARG A 39 7.47 0.72 -26.65
CA ARG A 39 6.58 0.80 -25.48
C ARG A 39 6.07 -0.58 -25.09
N GLU A 40 6.97 -1.47 -24.70
CA GLU A 40 6.62 -2.32 -23.56
C GLU A 40 6.56 -1.38 -22.35
N ALA A 41 5.34 -1.10 -21.87
CA ALA A 41 5.17 -0.26 -20.69
C ALA A 41 5.95 -0.91 -19.54
N LEU A 42 6.78 -0.11 -18.85
CA LEU A 42 7.55 -0.55 -17.70
C LEU A 42 6.63 -1.30 -16.73
N ARG A 43 6.92 -2.57 -16.43
CA ARG A 43 6.11 -3.35 -15.48
C ARG A 43 6.47 -2.91 -14.07
N ILE A 44 5.64 -2.06 -13.47
CA ILE A 44 5.89 -1.53 -12.13
C ILE A 44 5.18 -2.41 -11.09
N GLY A 45 5.93 -2.93 -10.13
CA GLY A 45 5.42 -3.67 -8.99
C GLY A 45 5.39 -2.83 -7.72
N ILE A 46 4.45 -3.16 -6.83
CA ILE A 46 4.33 -2.56 -5.50
C ILE A 46 4.46 -3.68 -4.47
N VAL A 47 5.43 -3.53 -3.58
CA VAL A 47 5.65 -4.43 -2.45
C VAL A 47 5.44 -3.63 -1.18
N THR A 48 4.75 -4.19 -0.20
CA THR A 48 4.56 -3.59 1.13
C THR A 48 4.50 -4.70 2.17
N ASP A 49 4.79 -4.40 3.42
CA ASP A 49 4.57 -5.38 4.50
C ASP A 49 3.12 -5.38 4.99
N SER A 50 2.76 -6.40 5.79
CA SER A 50 1.40 -6.61 6.28
C SER A 50 0.91 -5.57 7.29
N CYS A 51 1.71 -4.60 7.70
CA CYS A 51 1.21 -3.43 8.42
C CYS A 51 0.43 -2.46 7.53
N CYS A 52 0.37 -2.66 6.20
CA CYS A 52 -0.50 -1.85 5.35
C CYS A 52 -1.98 -2.19 5.63
N ASP A 53 -2.68 -1.31 6.34
CA ASP A 53 -4.12 -1.47 6.60
C ASP A 53 -4.94 -1.08 5.38
N LEU A 54 -4.79 -1.85 4.31
CA LEU A 54 -5.60 -1.76 3.10
C LEU A 54 -6.56 -2.95 3.01
N PRO A 55 -7.73 -2.76 2.38
CA PRO A 55 -8.67 -3.83 2.14
C PRO A 55 -8.02 -4.93 1.29
N ARG A 56 -8.27 -6.20 1.63
CA ARG A 56 -7.74 -7.32 0.84
C ARG A 56 -8.11 -7.23 -0.64
N SER A 57 -9.34 -6.81 -0.93
CA SER A 57 -9.83 -6.59 -2.30
C SER A 57 -9.11 -5.45 -3.05
N PHE A 58 -8.52 -4.49 -2.34
CA PHE A 58 -7.67 -3.46 -2.93
C PHE A 58 -6.28 -4.01 -3.25
N ILE A 59 -5.70 -4.77 -2.31
CA ILE A 59 -4.40 -5.43 -2.47
C ILE A 59 -4.42 -6.34 -3.71
N ASP A 60 -5.39 -7.25 -3.80
CA ASP A 60 -5.49 -8.22 -4.89
C ASP A 60 -5.70 -7.54 -6.25
N ARG A 61 -6.59 -6.54 -6.32
CA ARG A 61 -6.94 -5.84 -7.57
C ARG A 61 -5.77 -5.05 -8.16
N ASN A 62 -4.90 -4.53 -7.31
CA ASN A 62 -3.72 -3.75 -7.74
C ASN A 62 -2.45 -4.60 -7.80
N GLY A 63 -2.53 -5.93 -7.61
CA GLY A 63 -1.37 -6.82 -7.64
C GLY A 63 -0.31 -6.49 -6.59
N ILE A 64 -0.71 -5.93 -5.45
CA ILE A 64 0.22 -5.51 -4.40
C ILE A 64 0.75 -6.75 -3.69
N VAL A 65 2.07 -6.88 -3.64
CA VAL A 65 2.75 -8.00 -3.00
C VAL A 65 2.95 -7.70 -1.51
N ILE A 66 2.46 -8.59 -0.65
CA ILE A 66 2.61 -8.48 0.81
C ILE A 66 3.86 -9.22 1.27
N LEU A 67 4.73 -8.53 2.03
CA LEU A 67 5.74 -9.15 2.88
C LEU A 67 5.06 -9.51 4.21
N PRO A 68 4.79 -10.79 4.47
CA PRO A 68 4.10 -11.19 5.69
C PRO A 68 4.96 -10.93 6.94
N ILE A 69 4.28 -10.80 8.07
CA ILE A 69 4.92 -10.70 9.39
C ILE A 69 4.47 -11.90 10.21
N THR A 70 5.43 -12.60 10.79
CA THR A 70 5.16 -13.71 11.70
C THR A 70 4.82 -13.16 13.07
N ILE A 71 3.77 -13.68 13.69
CA ILE A 71 3.35 -13.40 15.05
C ILE A 71 3.39 -14.72 15.81
N SER A 72 4.18 -14.80 16.86
CA SER A 72 4.35 -16.01 17.65
C SER A 72 3.92 -15.78 19.09
N SER A 73 3.27 -16.78 19.68
CA SER A 73 3.03 -16.91 21.11
C SER A 73 3.76 -18.15 21.63
N ALA A 74 3.64 -18.44 22.94
CA ALA A 74 4.24 -19.64 23.53
C ALA A 74 3.70 -20.96 22.94
N SER A 75 2.48 -20.94 22.39
CA SER A 75 1.79 -22.14 21.93
C SER A 75 1.61 -22.20 20.42
N GLN A 76 1.68 -21.06 19.70
CA GLN A 76 1.26 -20.99 18.30
C GLN A 76 2.02 -19.93 17.49
N GLN A 77 1.99 -20.11 16.17
CA GLN A 77 2.49 -19.15 15.20
C GLN A 77 1.34 -18.74 14.27
N PHE A 78 1.26 -17.46 13.96
CA PHE A 78 0.32 -16.83 13.06
C PHE A 78 1.09 -16.03 12.01
N ILE A 79 0.67 -16.09 10.74
CA ILE A 79 1.30 -15.33 9.66
C ILE A 79 0.34 -14.23 9.23
N ASP A 80 0.69 -12.99 9.52
CA ASP A 80 -0.05 -11.83 9.04
C ASP A 80 0.27 -11.59 7.57
N ASN A 81 -0.62 -12.08 6.71
CA ASN A 81 -0.58 -11.93 5.26
C ASN A 81 -1.79 -11.13 4.73
N ARG A 82 -2.42 -10.33 5.60
CA ARG A 82 -3.64 -9.56 5.27
C ARG A 82 -4.83 -10.43 4.82
N ASN A 83 -4.97 -11.64 5.38
CA ASN A 83 -6.18 -12.44 5.20
C ASN A 83 -7.26 -12.03 6.23
N PRO A 84 -8.42 -11.48 5.81
CA PRO A 84 -9.43 -10.97 6.74
C PRO A 84 -9.95 -12.02 7.73
N GLY A 85 -10.23 -13.25 7.25
CA GLY A 85 -10.73 -14.32 8.11
C GLY A 85 -9.71 -14.73 9.18
N ALA A 86 -8.45 -14.88 8.79
CA ALA A 86 -7.37 -15.18 9.73
C ALA A 86 -7.15 -14.04 10.73
N THR A 87 -7.25 -12.77 10.28
CA THR A 87 -7.14 -11.60 11.15
C THR A 87 -8.27 -11.54 12.18
N LEU A 88 -9.52 -11.81 11.79
CA LEU A 88 -10.65 -11.88 12.73
C LEU A 88 -10.50 -13.03 13.74
N GLU A 89 -10.02 -14.19 13.30
CA GLU A 89 -9.69 -15.30 14.21
C GLU A 89 -8.61 -14.88 15.22
N PHE A 90 -7.58 -14.17 14.76
CA PHE A 90 -6.53 -13.65 15.62
C PHE A 90 -7.07 -12.66 16.67
N TYR A 91 -7.99 -11.76 16.29
CA TYR A 91 -8.64 -10.88 17.26
C TYR A 91 -9.43 -11.66 18.32
N TRP A 92 -10.15 -12.70 17.91
CA TRP A 92 -10.88 -13.54 18.84
C TRP A 92 -9.95 -14.17 19.88
N ARG A 93 -8.77 -14.64 19.48
CA ARG A 93 -7.76 -15.19 20.40
C ARG A 93 -7.25 -14.17 21.41
N ILE A 94 -6.97 -12.94 20.96
CA ILE A 94 -6.63 -11.82 21.87
C ILE A 94 -7.76 -11.62 22.90
N LYS A 95 -9.02 -11.64 22.47
CA LYS A 95 -10.19 -11.50 23.36
C LYS A 95 -10.35 -12.66 24.34
N GLN A 96 -9.87 -13.87 24.01
CA GLN A 96 -9.83 -15.02 24.92
C GLN A 96 -8.68 -14.96 25.95
N GLY A 97 -7.86 -13.91 25.94
CA GLY A 97 -6.83 -13.68 26.95
C GLY A 97 -5.42 -14.13 26.57
N GLU A 98 -5.20 -14.55 25.31
CA GLU A 98 -3.85 -14.71 24.80
C GLU A 98 -3.19 -13.32 24.69
N THR A 99 -2.11 -13.09 25.44
CA THR A 99 -1.61 -11.73 25.71
C THR A 99 -0.11 -11.53 25.46
N THR A 100 0.63 -12.61 25.21
CA THR A 100 2.07 -12.55 24.93
C THR A 100 2.31 -12.95 23.49
N PHE A 101 2.57 -11.96 22.66
CA PHE A 101 2.89 -12.14 21.25
C PHE A 101 4.19 -11.41 20.91
N GLU A 102 5.01 -12.04 20.08
CA GLU A 102 6.19 -11.47 19.47
C GLU A 102 5.99 -11.43 17.96
N SER A 103 6.26 -10.28 17.34
CA SER A 103 6.18 -10.10 15.90
C SER A 103 7.58 -10.08 15.29
N ALA A 104 7.82 -10.89 14.26
CA ALA A 104 9.07 -10.93 13.50
C ALA A 104 8.80 -10.69 12.01
N PRO A 105 9.46 -9.69 11.38
CA PRO A 105 9.38 -9.53 9.93
C PRO A 105 10.15 -10.65 9.22
N LEU A 106 9.93 -10.79 7.91
CA LEU A 106 10.80 -11.62 7.07
C LEU A 106 12.27 -11.23 7.24
N SER A 107 13.15 -12.22 7.27
CA SER A 107 14.60 -12.05 7.22
C SER A 107 15.06 -11.49 5.88
N VAL A 108 16.30 -10.99 5.85
CA VAL A 108 16.96 -10.51 4.64
C VAL A 108 16.96 -11.57 3.53
N GLU A 109 17.22 -12.82 3.89
CA GLU A 109 17.28 -13.93 2.94
C GLU A 109 15.91 -14.30 2.39
N GLU A 110 14.87 -14.35 3.23
CA GLU A 110 13.49 -14.62 2.78
C GLU A 110 12.99 -13.53 1.82
N ILE A 111 13.29 -12.26 2.10
CA ILE A 111 12.98 -11.16 1.18
C ILE A 111 13.77 -11.34 -0.13
N ARG A 112 15.08 -11.62 -0.05
CA ARG A 112 15.94 -11.82 -1.22
C ARG A 112 15.41 -12.95 -2.11
N SER A 113 15.05 -14.09 -1.51
CA SER A 113 14.49 -15.25 -2.21
C SER A 113 13.17 -14.91 -2.90
N LEU A 114 12.22 -14.26 -2.21
CA LEU A 114 10.95 -13.85 -2.81
C LEU A 114 11.17 -13.00 -4.09
N PHE A 115 12.11 -12.08 -4.03
CA PHE A 115 12.42 -11.23 -5.18
C PHE A 115 13.07 -12.02 -6.32
N LEU A 116 14.09 -12.83 -6.03
CA LEU A 116 14.82 -13.59 -7.05
C LEU A 116 14.00 -14.73 -7.64
N GLU A 117 13.15 -15.39 -6.87
CA GLU A 117 12.34 -16.52 -7.36
C GLU A 117 11.17 -16.06 -8.22
N ARG A 118 10.71 -14.81 -8.04
CA ARG A 118 9.47 -14.32 -8.67
C ARG A 118 9.57 -12.90 -9.20
N LEU A 119 9.77 -11.93 -8.31
CA LEU A 119 9.47 -10.53 -8.61
C LEU A 119 10.39 -9.89 -9.65
N VAL A 120 11.66 -10.33 -9.72
CA VAL A 120 12.60 -9.83 -10.74
C VAL A 120 12.26 -10.31 -12.16
N VAL A 121 11.40 -11.32 -12.31
CA VAL A 121 10.92 -11.81 -13.60
C VAL A 121 9.61 -11.11 -13.98
N GLU A 122 8.75 -10.87 -13.00
CA GLU A 122 7.43 -10.26 -13.18
C GLU A 122 7.48 -8.75 -13.45
N TYR A 123 8.44 -8.04 -12.85
CA TYR A 123 8.51 -6.58 -12.87
C TYR A 123 9.85 -6.07 -13.38
N ASP A 124 9.86 -4.83 -13.86
CA ASP A 124 11.05 -4.09 -14.30
C ASP A 124 11.46 -3.04 -13.26
N TYR A 125 10.50 -2.51 -12.50
CA TYR A 125 10.73 -1.58 -11.40
C TYR A 125 9.83 -1.91 -10.21
N ILE A 126 10.37 -1.97 -9.00
CA ILE A 126 9.57 -2.21 -7.77
C ILE A 126 9.71 -1.05 -6.79
N PHE A 127 8.57 -0.55 -6.34
CA PHE A 127 8.43 0.28 -5.14
C PHE A 127 8.16 -0.63 -3.93
N CYS A 128 9.12 -0.73 -3.01
CA CYS A 128 8.96 -1.46 -1.75
C CYS A 128 8.71 -0.47 -0.61
N LEU A 129 7.49 -0.40 -0.11
CA LEU A 129 7.01 0.57 0.88
C LEU A 129 6.86 -0.12 2.23
N THR A 130 7.73 0.14 3.18
CA THR A 130 7.71 -0.52 4.49
C THR A 130 7.11 0.37 5.58
N VAL A 131 6.52 -0.24 6.60
CA VAL A 131 6.16 0.43 7.87
C VAL A 131 7.37 1.16 8.44
N MET A 132 7.14 2.21 9.22
CA MET A 132 8.21 3.09 9.66
C MET A 132 9.37 2.37 10.35
N ALA A 133 10.60 2.75 9.99
CA ALA A 133 11.81 2.07 10.43
C ALA A 133 11.99 2.09 11.96
N SER A 134 11.44 3.10 12.65
CA SER A 134 11.44 3.19 14.11
C SER A 134 10.59 2.12 14.82
N ARG A 135 9.73 1.39 14.08
CA ARG A 135 8.81 0.39 14.64
C ARG A 135 9.06 -1.03 14.14
N SER A 136 9.87 -1.22 13.12
CA SER A 136 10.19 -2.55 12.60
C SER A 136 11.53 -2.58 11.88
N ARG A 137 12.25 -3.70 12.03
CA ARG A 137 13.49 -3.97 11.28
C ARG A 137 13.25 -4.29 9.81
N ILE A 138 12.00 -4.45 9.37
CA ILE A 138 11.69 -4.80 7.98
C ILE A 138 12.24 -3.80 6.97
N HIS A 139 12.31 -2.50 7.32
CA HIS A 139 12.92 -1.49 6.47
C HIS A 139 14.43 -1.73 6.28
N GLU A 140 15.14 -1.98 7.39
CA GLU A 140 16.57 -2.34 7.39
C GLU A 140 16.81 -3.62 6.58
N TYR A 141 16.01 -4.65 6.83
CA TYR A 141 16.14 -5.95 6.17
C TYR A 141 15.83 -5.89 4.67
N ALA A 142 14.76 -5.19 4.27
CA ALA A 142 14.43 -4.99 2.86
C ALA A 142 15.51 -4.18 2.14
N THR A 143 16.06 -3.15 2.81
CA THR A 143 17.18 -2.36 2.28
C THR A 143 18.41 -3.22 2.10
N GLN A 144 18.77 -4.05 3.08
CA GLN A 144 19.91 -4.97 2.97
C GLN A 144 19.70 -6.01 1.86
N ALA A 145 18.50 -6.60 1.77
CA ALA A 145 18.15 -7.56 0.72
C ALA A 145 18.25 -6.94 -0.67
N SER A 146 17.90 -5.65 -0.82
CA SER A 146 17.92 -4.95 -2.11
C SER A 146 19.30 -4.96 -2.78
N PHE A 147 20.40 -4.84 -2.02
CA PHE A 147 21.75 -4.93 -2.56
C PHE A 147 22.04 -6.32 -3.16
N GLY A 148 21.65 -7.38 -2.44
CA GLY A 148 21.79 -8.75 -2.93
C GLY A 148 20.94 -9.03 -4.18
N ILE A 149 19.70 -8.54 -4.19
CA ILE A 149 18.79 -8.67 -5.34
C ILE A 149 19.39 -7.98 -6.57
N LEU A 150 19.82 -6.72 -6.44
CA LEU A 150 20.36 -5.93 -7.55
C LEU A 150 21.68 -6.48 -8.09
N ASN A 151 22.45 -7.21 -7.28
CA ASN A 151 23.66 -7.90 -7.72
C ASN A 151 23.38 -9.26 -8.39
N SER A 152 22.26 -9.92 -8.08
CA SER A 152 21.99 -11.31 -8.48
C SER A 152 20.83 -11.51 -9.44
N TYR A 153 20.10 -10.46 -9.83
CA TYR A 153 18.89 -10.62 -10.65
C TYR A 153 19.16 -11.05 -12.11
N LYS A 154 20.32 -10.71 -12.68
CA LYS A 154 20.58 -10.90 -14.13
C LYS A 154 20.51 -12.38 -14.56
N PRO A 155 21.24 -13.31 -13.91
CA PRO A 155 21.16 -14.73 -14.29
C PRO A 155 19.75 -15.32 -14.16
N VAL A 156 18.97 -14.86 -13.17
CA VAL A 156 17.57 -15.27 -13.00
C VAL A 156 16.73 -14.83 -14.19
N ARG A 157 16.82 -13.55 -14.57
CA ARG A 157 16.07 -13.00 -15.71
C ARG A 157 16.49 -13.64 -17.03
N GLU A 158 17.79 -13.88 -17.23
CA GLU A 158 18.32 -14.58 -18.40
C GLU A 158 17.78 -16.01 -18.51
N ALA A 159 17.78 -16.77 -17.41
CA ALA A 159 17.22 -18.12 -17.36
C ALA A 159 15.71 -18.15 -17.62
N ALA A 160 14.99 -17.09 -17.24
CA ALA A 160 13.56 -16.93 -17.49
C ALA A 160 13.23 -16.31 -18.87
N GLY A 161 14.24 -15.97 -19.69
CA GLY A 161 14.03 -15.33 -20.99
C GLY A 161 13.52 -13.88 -20.92
N VAL A 162 13.71 -13.20 -19.79
CA VAL A 162 13.27 -11.81 -19.56
C VAL A 162 14.43 -10.84 -19.79
N GLY A 163 14.34 -10.01 -20.82
CA GLY A 163 15.34 -8.98 -21.13
C GLY A 163 15.21 -7.73 -20.25
N GLY A 164 16.16 -6.80 -20.39
CA GLY A 164 16.08 -5.46 -19.79
C GLY A 164 16.54 -5.36 -18.31
N PRO A 165 16.74 -4.12 -17.82
CA PRO A 165 17.19 -3.88 -16.45
C PRO A 165 16.06 -4.12 -15.45
N PHE A 166 16.44 -4.52 -14.23
CA PHE A 166 15.57 -4.52 -13.05
C PHE A 166 16.00 -3.42 -12.09
N SER A 167 15.05 -2.75 -11.46
CA SER A 167 15.29 -1.75 -10.42
C SER A 167 14.36 -1.96 -9.22
N LEU A 168 14.88 -1.67 -8.04
CA LEU A 168 14.16 -1.76 -6.79
C LEU A 168 14.50 -0.52 -5.96
N ARG A 169 13.47 0.14 -5.42
CA ARG A 169 13.66 1.19 -4.42
C ARG A 169 12.83 0.90 -3.18
N VAL A 170 13.51 0.83 -2.05
CA VAL A 170 12.91 0.63 -0.73
C VAL A 170 12.67 1.99 -0.09
N PHE A 171 11.49 2.18 0.50
CA PHE A 171 11.05 3.40 1.15
C PHE A 171 10.61 3.10 2.58
N ASP A 172 11.16 3.85 3.53
CA ASP A 172 10.54 4.04 4.83
C ASP A 172 9.34 4.97 4.62
N THR A 173 8.12 4.49 4.90
CA THR A 173 6.91 5.30 4.74
C THR A 173 6.80 6.43 5.77
N GLY A 174 7.58 6.39 6.86
CA GLY A 174 7.53 7.38 7.95
C GLY A 174 6.23 7.35 8.76
N THR A 175 5.38 6.35 8.53
CA THR A 175 4.10 6.16 9.21
C THR A 175 3.80 4.66 9.35
N LEU A 176 2.59 4.31 9.75
CA LEU A 176 2.16 2.94 10.03
C LEU A 176 0.67 2.76 9.74
N PHE A 177 0.26 1.51 9.57
CA PHE A 177 -1.16 1.12 9.56
C PHE A 177 -1.92 1.86 8.44
N PRO A 178 -3.02 2.61 8.66
CA PRO A 178 -3.69 3.27 7.54
C PRO A 178 -2.83 4.37 6.91
N GLY A 179 -1.84 4.93 7.61
CA GLY A 179 -0.90 5.88 7.01
C GLY A 179 -0.04 5.24 5.93
N GLN A 180 0.49 4.03 6.20
CA GLN A 180 1.22 3.26 5.19
C GLN A 180 0.29 2.88 4.05
N GLY A 181 -0.93 2.43 4.39
CA GLY A 181 -1.96 2.11 3.42
C GLY A 181 -2.27 3.27 2.46
N LEU A 182 -2.37 4.50 2.96
CA LEU A 182 -2.61 5.69 2.15
C LEU A 182 -1.50 5.89 1.11
N ILE A 183 -0.23 5.80 1.53
CA ILE A 183 0.91 5.97 0.61
C ILE A 183 0.91 4.85 -0.44
N VAL A 184 0.66 3.60 -0.05
CA VAL A 184 0.56 2.47 -0.97
C VAL A 184 -0.59 2.66 -1.97
N ALA A 185 -1.75 3.15 -1.52
CA ALA A 185 -2.90 3.40 -2.38
C ALA A 185 -2.62 4.50 -3.43
N GLU A 186 -1.94 5.57 -3.04
CA GLU A 186 -1.53 6.64 -3.98
C GLU A 186 -0.49 6.16 -4.98
N VAL A 187 0.47 5.32 -4.57
CA VAL A 187 1.42 4.71 -5.50
C VAL A 187 0.70 3.81 -6.51
N ALA A 188 -0.25 2.99 -6.06
CA ALA A 188 -1.07 2.16 -6.95
C ALA A 188 -1.88 3.01 -7.95
N ARG A 189 -2.45 4.13 -7.50
CA ARG A 189 -3.16 5.08 -8.37
C ARG A 189 -2.23 5.66 -9.44
N LEU A 190 -1.03 6.14 -9.05
CA LEU A 190 -0.08 6.75 -9.98
C LEU A 190 0.53 5.74 -10.96
N VAL A 191 0.75 4.49 -10.55
CA VAL A 191 1.17 3.40 -11.44
C VAL A 191 0.11 3.13 -12.51
N ARG A 192 -1.17 3.05 -12.11
CA ARG A 192 -2.30 2.87 -13.05
C ARG A 192 -2.48 4.06 -14.00
N GLU A 193 -2.12 5.26 -13.56
CA GLU A 193 -2.09 6.47 -14.39
C GLU A 193 -0.84 6.56 -15.30
N GLU A 194 -0.02 5.51 -15.35
CA GLU A 194 1.21 5.43 -16.14
C GLU A 194 2.19 6.59 -15.85
N ARG A 195 2.19 7.11 -14.61
CA ARG A 195 3.12 8.17 -14.22
C ARG A 195 4.55 7.66 -14.19
N SER A 196 5.50 8.55 -14.47
CA SER A 196 6.91 8.18 -14.47
C SER A 196 7.38 7.79 -13.07
N THR A 197 8.39 6.93 -12.98
CA THR A 197 8.97 6.51 -11.69
C THR A 197 9.45 7.72 -10.87
N LEU A 198 10.01 8.75 -11.52
CA LEU A 198 10.45 9.97 -10.85
C LEU A 198 9.29 10.78 -10.24
N GLU A 199 8.14 10.86 -10.92
CA GLU A 199 6.95 11.50 -10.36
C GLU A 199 6.42 10.73 -9.15
N ILE A 200 6.38 9.39 -9.25
CA ILE A 200 5.96 8.51 -8.15
C ILE A 200 6.88 8.68 -6.94
N ILE A 201 8.20 8.66 -7.15
CA ILE A 201 9.21 8.91 -6.11
C ILE A 201 8.94 10.23 -5.37
N ARG A 202 8.79 11.33 -6.13
CA ARG A 202 8.56 12.66 -5.55
C ARG A 202 7.25 12.72 -4.77
N HIS A 203 6.23 11.99 -5.24
CA HIS A 203 4.96 11.90 -4.54
C HIS A 203 5.09 11.11 -3.23
N ILE A 204 5.79 9.97 -3.22
CA ILE A 204 6.07 9.20 -2.00
C ILE A 204 6.81 10.08 -0.98
N GLU A 205 7.88 10.76 -1.40
CA GLU A 205 8.68 11.63 -0.52
C GLU A 205 7.84 12.80 0.05
N MET A 206 6.90 13.34 -0.73
CA MET A 206 5.95 14.33 -0.24
C MET A 206 5.00 13.74 0.79
N LEU A 207 4.37 12.59 0.50
CA LEU A 207 3.43 11.96 1.40
C LEU A 207 4.09 11.48 2.69
N GLN A 208 5.34 11.01 2.65
CA GLN A 208 6.11 10.65 3.84
C GLN A 208 6.19 11.81 4.86
N ARG A 209 6.24 13.05 4.39
CA ARG A 209 6.31 14.26 5.24
C ARG A 209 4.95 14.74 5.73
N LEU A 210 3.86 14.39 5.05
CA LEU A 210 2.53 15.01 5.20
C LEU A 210 1.44 14.03 5.67
N THR A 211 1.70 12.72 5.63
CA THR A 211 0.75 11.68 6.05
C THR A 211 0.73 11.55 7.56
N GLN A 212 -0.39 11.92 8.16
CA GLN A 212 -0.64 11.78 9.59
C GLN A 212 -1.57 10.60 9.80
N ALA A 213 -1.14 9.62 10.61
CA ALA A 213 -1.97 8.52 11.04
C ALA A 213 -2.33 8.71 12.52
N PHE A 214 -3.58 8.50 12.87
CA PHE A 214 -4.11 8.61 14.22
C PHE A 214 -4.71 7.30 14.67
N LEU A 215 -4.69 7.07 15.97
CA LEU A 215 -5.21 5.88 16.61
C LEU A 215 -5.90 6.26 17.92
N ILE A 216 -7.09 5.71 18.11
CA ILE A 216 -7.79 5.68 19.40
C ILE A 216 -7.97 4.21 19.83
N PRO A 217 -7.30 3.76 20.90
CA PRO A 217 -7.47 2.40 21.40
C PRO A 217 -8.76 2.28 22.23
N GLU A 218 -9.48 1.15 22.07
CA GLU A 218 -10.60 0.80 22.95
C GLU A 218 -10.11 0.29 24.30
N ASN A 219 -9.16 -0.66 24.29
CA ASN A 219 -8.62 -1.26 25.49
C ASN A 219 -7.16 -0.82 25.76
N LEU A 220 -6.95 -0.10 26.85
CA LEU A 220 -5.62 0.40 27.24
C LEU A 220 -4.73 -0.65 27.88
N ASP A 221 -5.27 -1.75 28.40
CA ASP A 221 -4.49 -2.72 29.17
C ASP A 221 -3.48 -3.45 28.29
N GLN A 222 -3.83 -3.75 27.05
CA GLN A 222 -2.90 -4.34 26.09
C GLN A 222 -1.80 -3.37 25.68
N LEU A 223 -2.18 -2.14 25.31
CA LEU A 223 -1.24 -1.07 24.98
C LEU A 223 -0.24 -0.82 26.12
N ARG A 224 -0.72 -0.83 27.38
CA ARG A 224 0.10 -0.74 28.60
C ARG A 224 1.09 -1.90 28.74
N ARG A 225 0.63 -3.14 28.54
CA ARG A 225 1.49 -4.32 28.65
C ARG A 225 2.60 -4.28 27.60
N GLN A 226 2.26 -3.97 26.36
CA GLN A 226 3.23 -3.91 25.26
C GLN A 226 4.24 -2.77 25.44
N ALA A 227 3.80 -1.57 25.83
CA ALA A 227 4.70 -0.44 26.10
C ALA A 227 5.73 -0.77 27.20
N ARG A 228 5.31 -1.51 28.25
CA ARG A 228 6.22 -1.96 29.32
C ARG A 228 7.19 -3.04 28.83
N SER A 229 6.71 -4.03 28.09
CA SER A 229 7.51 -5.17 27.64
C SER A 229 8.59 -4.80 26.64
N LYS A 230 8.30 -3.90 25.69
CA LYS A 230 9.24 -3.49 24.64
C LYS A 230 10.27 -2.44 25.07
N GLY A 231 10.25 -2.05 26.35
CA GLY A 231 11.13 -1.01 26.87
C GLY A 231 11.01 0.30 26.09
N ASP A 232 9.82 0.60 25.55
CA ASP A 232 9.58 1.78 24.73
C ASP A 232 9.77 3.02 25.62
N LYS A 233 10.96 3.63 25.52
CA LYS A 233 11.37 4.81 26.30
C LYS A 233 10.74 6.10 25.79
N SER A 234 9.74 6.04 24.89
CA SER A 234 8.92 7.21 24.58
C SER A 234 8.18 7.65 25.85
N VAL A 235 8.79 8.59 26.56
CA VAL A 235 8.39 9.17 27.86
C VAL A 235 6.91 9.65 27.85
N GLY A 236 6.33 9.88 26.67
CA GLY A 236 4.94 10.28 26.48
C GLY A 236 3.89 9.15 26.60
N LEU A 237 4.14 7.94 26.09
CA LEU A 237 3.07 6.92 26.06
C LEU A 237 2.79 6.34 27.45
N ALA A 238 3.85 6.04 28.22
CA ALA A 238 3.74 5.51 29.56
C ALA A 238 3.09 6.51 30.55
N SER A 239 3.40 7.81 30.44
CA SER A 239 2.82 8.87 31.28
C SER A 239 1.35 9.15 30.95
N TYR A 240 0.93 8.98 29.69
CA TYR A 240 -0.49 9.04 29.31
C TYR A 240 -1.31 7.83 29.79
N LEU A 241 -0.65 6.71 30.04
CA LEU A 241 -1.30 5.49 30.52
C LEU A 241 -1.33 5.39 32.06
N LEU A 242 -0.57 6.22 32.77
CA LEU A 242 -0.62 6.38 34.22
C LEU A 242 -1.75 7.36 34.60
N GLY A 243 -2.84 6.82 35.15
CA GLY A 243 -3.96 7.64 35.63
C GLY A 243 -5.19 7.65 34.72
N SER A 244 -5.65 6.48 34.27
CA SER A 244 -6.98 6.33 33.64
C SER A 244 -8.08 6.65 34.66
N ALA A 245 -8.32 7.93 34.92
CA ALA A 245 -9.57 8.38 35.51
C ALA A 245 -10.71 7.96 34.57
N LEU A 246 -11.70 7.21 35.10
CA LEU A 246 -12.99 6.82 34.49
C LEU A 246 -13.07 6.93 32.95
N ASP A 247 -12.27 6.14 32.22
CA ASP A 247 -12.35 5.96 30.77
C ASP A 247 -11.75 7.08 29.86
N ILE A 248 -10.71 7.78 30.31
CA ILE A 248 -9.92 8.67 29.43
C ILE A 248 -8.98 7.84 28.53
N LYS A 249 -9.09 8.04 27.21
CA LYS A 249 -8.30 7.41 26.14
C LYS A 249 -7.33 8.42 25.49
N PRO A 250 -6.09 8.02 25.17
CA PRO A 250 -5.16 8.83 24.39
C PRO A 250 -5.49 8.77 22.90
N ILE A 251 -5.39 9.89 22.20
CA ILE A 251 -5.27 9.90 20.73
C ILE A 251 -3.78 9.86 20.40
N ILE A 252 -3.34 8.82 19.72
CA ILE A 252 -1.95 8.58 19.37
C ILE A 252 -1.75 8.93 17.90
N ARG A 253 -0.73 9.73 17.60
CA ARG A 253 -0.34 10.08 16.24
C ARG A 253 0.92 9.31 15.85
N GLY A 254 0.92 8.73 14.66
CA GLY A 254 2.10 8.29 13.92
C GLY A 254 2.41 9.27 12.79
N PHE A 255 3.53 9.98 12.88
CA PHE A 255 3.91 11.04 11.95
C PHE A 255 5.43 11.20 11.90
N GLN A 256 5.99 11.30 10.71
CA GLN A 256 7.43 11.55 10.47
C GLN A 256 8.37 10.61 11.25
N GLY A 257 8.03 9.31 11.26
CA GLY A 257 8.83 8.26 11.91
C GLY A 257 8.70 8.22 13.43
N GLN A 258 7.80 9.01 14.02
CA GLN A 258 7.57 9.05 15.47
C GLN A 258 6.13 8.64 15.80
N THR A 259 5.94 8.15 17.04
CA THR A 259 4.60 8.06 17.61
C THR A 259 4.52 8.80 18.92
N GLU A 260 3.46 9.57 19.11
CA GLU A 260 3.25 10.36 20.31
C GLU A 260 1.76 10.52 20.61
N PRO A 261 1.38 10.67 21.89
CA PRO A 261 0.03 11.08 22.23
C PRO A 261 -0.16 12.57 21.91
N VAL A 262 -1.23 12.90 21.18
CA VAL A 262 -1.55 14.27 20.73
C VAL A 262 -2.86 14.82 21.32
N GLY A 263 -3.58 14.01 22.10
CA GLY A 263 -4.82 14.43 22.73
C GLY A 263 -5.36 13.42 23.73
N ARG A 264 -6.36 13.83 24.50
CA ARG A 264 -7.10 12.98 25.44
C ARG A 264 -8.58 13.17 25.24
N VAL A 265 -9.32 12.08 25.30
CA VAL A 265 -10.78 12.08 25.13
C VAL A 265 -11.39 11.08 26.08
N ARG A 266 -12.57 11.38 26.62
CA ARG A 266 -13.31 10.44 27.46
C ARG A 266 -14.19 9.58 26.59
N GLY A 267 -14.03 8.26 26.68
CA GLY A 267 -14.78 7.32 25.85
C GLY A 267 -14.21 7.18 24.44
N PHE A 268 -14.27 5.95 23.95
CA PHE A 268 -13.83 5.61 22.59
C PHE A 268 -14.69 6.23 21.51
N GLU A 269 -16.02 6.21 21.67
CA GLU A 269 -16.94 6.78 20.66
C GLU A 269 -16.68 8.28 20.46
N SER A 270 -16.46 9.04 21.53
CA SER A 270 -16.07 10.46 21.41
C SER A 270 -14.69 10.63 20.75
N GLY A 271 -13.75 9.70 20.99
CA GLY A 271 -12.47 9.70 20.29
C GLY A 271 -12.60 9.41 18.80
N ALA A 272 -13.43 8.45 18.41
CA ALA A 272 -13.75 8.15 17.03
C ALA A 272 -14.39 9.37 16.32
N GLU A 273 -15.37 10.00 16.97
CA GLU A 273 -16.00 11.24 16.48
C GLU A 273 -14.97 12.34 16.23
N ARG A 274 -14.03 12.55 17.17
CA ARG A 274 -12.95 13.52 17.00
C ARG A 274 -12.04 13.19 15.82
N LEU A 275 -11.69 11.91 15.61
CA LEU A 275 -10.87 11.49 14.46
C LEU A 275 -11.59 11.76 13.13
N PHE A 276 -12.88 11.44 13.04
CA PHE A 276 -13.67 11.70 11.84
C PHE A 276 -13.89 13.20 11.61
N ALA A 277 -14.16 13.98 12.67
CA ALA A 277 -14.26 15.43 12.58
C ALA A 277 -12.95 16.07 12.10
N ALA A 278 -11.80 15.60 12.62
CA ALA A 278 -10.50 16.04 12.13
C ALA A 278 -10.30 15.71 10.65
N ALA A 279 -10.68 14.50 10.21
CA ALA A 279 -10.64 14.13 8.81
C ALA A 279 -11.52 15.06 7.94
N CYS A 280 -12.75 15.37 8.37
CA CYS A 280 -13.63 16.31 7.68
C CYS A 280 -12.98 17.70 7.51
N GLN A 281 -12.40 18.25 8.59
CA GLN A 281 -11.70 19.54 8.53
C GLN A 281 -10.54 19.53 7.51
N GLN A 282 -9.82 18.41 7.40
CA GLN A 282 -8.72 18.28 6.45
C GLN A 282 -9.21 18.11 5.00
N ILE A 283 -10.33 17.42 4.80
CA ILE A 283 -11.00 17.37 3.49
C ILE A 283 -11.38 18.80 3.04
N GLU A 284 -11.99 19.59 3.92
CA GLU A 284 -12.38 20.98 3.62
C GLU A 284 -11.18 21.90 3.36
N ALA A 285 -10.08 21.67 4.08
CA ALA A 285 -8.83 22.42 3.91
C ALA A 285 -8.05 22.05 2.64
N GLY A 286 -8.38 20.92 2.02
CA GLY A 286 -7.66 20.36 0.87
C GLY A 286 -6.60 19.35 1.28
N LEU A 287 -6.80 18.09 0.89
CA LEU A 287 -5.84 17.02 1.09
C LEU A 287 -4.73 17.03 0.03
N MET A 288 -3.56 16.52 0.40
CA MET A 288 -2.43 16.30 -0.52
C MET A 288 -2.58 15.02 -1.34
N ALA A 289 -3.49 14.15 -0.92
CA ALA A 289 -3.95 12.97 -1.64
C ALA A 289 -5.48 12.87 -1.45
N PRO A 290 -6.27 12.60 -2.50
CA PRO A 290 -7.73 12.48 -2.39
C PRO A 290 -8.15 11.12 -1.78
N THR A 291 -7.47 10.72 -0.70
CA THR A 291 -7.57 9.39 -0.09
C THR A 291 -7.53 9.51 1.43
N ILE A 292 -8.43 8.79 2.10
CA ILE A 292 -8.42 8.53 3.54
C ILE A 292 -8.38 7.03 3.73
N CYS A 293 -7.51 6.55 4.62
CA CYS A 293 -7.49 5.15 5.04
C CYS A 293 -7.93 5.04 6.49
N ILE A 294 -8.76 4.04 6.79
CA ILE A 294 -9.32 3.77 8.11
C ILE A 294 -9.16 2.29 8.38
N SER A 295 -8.77 1.95 9.61
CA SER A 295 -8.72 0.58 10.04
C SER A 295 -9.31 0.37 11.43
N TYR A 296 -9.87 -0.83 11.65
CA TYR A 296 -10.52 -1.17 12.91
C TYR A 296 -10.09 -2.56 13.39
N GLY A 297 -9.78 -2.67 14.68
CA GLY A 297 -9.32 -3.90 15.34
C GLY A 297 -10.42 -4.92 15.64
N GLY A 298 -11.41 -5.04 14.77
CA GLY A 298 -12.57 -5.92 14.94
C GLY A 298 -13.34 -6.08 13.63
N GLU A 299 -14.62 -6.40 13.71
CA GLU A 299 -15.49 -6.41 12.54
C GLU A 299 -15.67 -4.99 11.99
N ILE A 300 -15.26 -4.76 10.75
CA ILE A 300 -15.22 -3.42 10.13
C ILE A 300 -16.59 -2.74 10.04
N ASP A 301 -17.68 -3.51 10.00
CA ASP A 301 -19.05 -2.99 9.98
C ASP A 301 -19.38 -2.16 11.23
N ARG A 302 -18.68 -2.41 12.36
CA ARG A 302 -18.81 -1.60 13.58
C ARG A 302 -18.52 -0.12 13.33
N ILE A 303 -17.60 0.21 12.41
CA ILE A 303 -17.26 1.61 12.07
C ILE A 303 -18.51 2.39 11.66
N THR A 304 -19.44 1.76 10.94
CA THR A 304 -20.64 2.42 10.43
C THR A 304 -21.58 2.94 11.52
N THR A 305 -21.44 2.41 12.74
CA THR A 305 -22.24 2.78 13.90
C THR A 305 -21.58 3.88 14.74
N LEU A 306 -20.34 4.25 14.45
CA LEU A 306 -19.59 5.23 15.24
C LEU A 306 -20.04 6.67 14.92
N PRO A 307 -20.14 7.54 15.94
CA PRO A 307 -20.49 8.95 15.73
C PRO A 307 -19.48 9.63 14.79
N GLY A 308 -19.98 10.45 13.86
CA GLY A 308 -19.18 11.15 12.86
C GLY A 308 -18.94 10.38 11.55
N TRP A 309 -19.17 9.06 11.50
CA TRP A 309 -18.94 8.25 10.30
C TRP A 309 -19.75 8.74 9.08
N ASN A 310 -21.06 8.93 9.23
CA ASN A 310 -21.93 9.34 8.12
C ASN A 310 -21.52 10.71 7.56
N ALA A 311 -21.20 11.67 8.43
CA ALA A 311 -20.75 13.00 8.02
C ALA A 311 -19.45 12.93 7.21
N LEU A 312 -18.50 12.07 7.62
CA LEU A 312 -17.25 11.85 6.89
C LEU A 312 -17.51 11.25 5.49
N VAL A 313 -18.34 10.21 5.40
CA VAL A 313 -18.64 9.54 4.12
C VAL A 313 -19.36 10.49 3.16
N GLU A 314 -20.34 11.24 3.66
CA GLU A 314 -21.07 12.23 2.85
C GLU A 314 -20.14 13.30 2.29
N LEU A 315 -19.32 13.92 3.15
CA LEU A 315 -18.36 14.93 2.74
C LEU A 315 -17.29 14.39 1.79
N ALA A 316 -16.76 13.19 2.06
CA ALA A 316 -15.76 12.58 1.20
C ALA A 316 -16.32 12.34 -0.21
N ARG A 317 -17.57 11.84 -0.31
CA ARG A 317 -18.27 11.67 -1.59
C ARG A 317 -18.47 12.99 -2.31
N GLU A 318 -18.90 14.05 -1.60
CA GLU A 318 -19.10 15.39 -2.18
C GLU A 318 -17.80 16.01 -2.72
N ARG A 319 -16.67 15.69 -2.07
CA ARG A 319 -15.35 16.25 -2.41
C ARG A 319 -14.51 15.33 -3.30
N GLY A 320 -15.03 14.17 -3.70
CA GLY A 320 -14.30 13.19 -4.51
C GLY A 320 -13.12 12.54 -3.79
N VAL A 321 -13.18 12.43 -2.47
CA VAL A 321 -12.19 11.75 -1.63
C VAL A 321 -12.57 10.27 -1.49
N THR A 322 -11.62 9.39 -1.77
CA THR A 322 -11.80 7.94 -1.62
C THR A 322 -11.54 7.53 -0.18
N ILE A 323 -12.45 6.76 0.42
CA ILE A 323 -12.23 6.15 1.74
C ILE A 323 -11.94 4.66 1.56
N HIS A 324 -10.81 4.21 2.09
CA HIS A 324 -10.46 2.80 2.23
C HIS A 324 -10.66 2.35 3.68
N VAL A 325 -11.50 1.34 3.89
CA VAL A 325 -11.75 0.75 5.21
C VAL A 325 -11.23 -0.68 5.22
N ALA A 326 -10.41 -1.02 6.22
CA ALA A 326 -9.83 -2.34 6.37
C ALA A 326 -9.86 -2.83 7.81
N GLU A 327 -9.69 -4.13 8.00
CA GLU A 327 -9.28 -4.68 9.29
C GLU A 327 -7.91 -4.09 9.66
N MET A 328 -7.71 -3.77 10.92
CA MET A 328 -6.39 -3.45 11.45
C MET A 328 -5.47 -4.69 11.33
N SER A 329 -4.20 -4.55 10.97
CA SER A 329 -3.35 -5.74 10.81
C SER A 329 -3.28 -6.57 12.09
N ALA A 330 -3.07 -7.88 11.99
CA ALA A 330 -2.83 -8.68 13.19
C ALA A 330 -1.59 -8.17 13.92
N THR A 331 -0.59 -7.70 13.17
CA THR A 331 0.62 -7.06 13.69
C THR A 331 0.30 -5.79 14.48
N ALA A 332 -0.61 -4.95 13.99
CA ALA A 332 -1.10 -3.77 14.70
C ALA A 332 -1.84 -4.16 15.97
N ALA A 333 -2.74 -5.15 15.87
CA ALA A 333 -3.53 -5.65 17.00
C ALA A 333 -2.66 -6.22 18.12
N VAL A 334 -1.51 -6.85 17.81
CA VAL A 334 -0.52 -7.27 18.84
C VAL A 334 -0.05 -6.08 19.68
N ASN A 335 0.27 -4.97 19.03
CA ASN A 335 0.88 -3.80 19.66
C ASN A 335 -0.13 -2.90 20.37
N ILE A 336 -1.30 -2.72 19.77
CA ILE A 336 -2.29 -1.72 20.17
C ILE A 336 -3.46 -2.33 20.93
N GLY A 337 -3.79 -3.58 20.61
CA GLY A 337 -5.04 -4.22 21.02
C GLY A 337 -6.10 -4.20 19.93
N VAL A 338 -7.15 -4.97 20.20
CA VAL A 338 -8.37 -5.07 19.38
C VAL A 338 -9.33 -3.92 19.69
N ASP A 339 -10.35 -3.78 18.84
CA ASP A 339 -11.43 -2.78 18.90
C ASP A 339 -10.97 -1.32 18.82
N GLY A 340 -9.67 -1.06 18.59
CA GLY A 340 -9.16 0.27 18.29
C GLY A 340 -9.52 0.75 16.89
N LEU A 341 -9.65 2.07 16.71
CA LEU A 341 -9.88 2.72 15.42
C LEU A 341 -8.63 3.52 15.03
N ALA A 342 -8.15 3.35 13.82
CA ALA A 342 -7.11 4.17 13.23
C ALA A 342 -7.59 4.86 11.95
N LEU A 343 -7.08 6.07 11.70
CA LEU A 343 -7.44 6.88 10.53
C LEU A 343 -6.20 7.63 10.04
N ALA A 344 -6.03 7.74 8.73
CA ALA A 344 -4.95 8.53 8.14
C ALA A 344 -5.40 9.40 6.96
N PHE A 345 -4.77 10.56 6.84
CA PHE A 345 -4.87 11.48 5.72
C PHE A 345 -3.51 12.15 5.47
N ALA A 346 -3.30 12.69 4.27
CA ALA A 346 -2.14 13.51 3.94
C ALA A 346 -2.53 14.98 3.83
N SER A 347 -1.94 15.84 4.66
CA SER A 347 -2.25 17.28 4.71
C SER A 347 -1.02 18.12 5.07
N THR A 348 -0.99 19.36 4.58
CA THR A 348 -0.01 20.37 5.01
C THR A 348 -0.30 20.94 6.39
N ARG A 349 -1.52 20.75 6.91
CA ARG A 349 -1.93 21.18 8.24
C ARG A 349 -1.86 20.00 9.21
N GLU A 350 -1.13 20.17 10.30
CA GLU A 350 -1.17 19.22 11.39
C GLU A 350 -2.51 19.29 12.13
N ALA A 351 -3.17 18.14 12.28
CA ALA A 351 -4.40 18.07 13.06
C ALA A 351 -4.09 18.13 14.56
N ARG A 352 -4.95 18.85 15.29
CA ARG A 352 -4.82 19.09 16.73
C ARG A 352 -6.01 18.49 17.47
N PHE A 353 -5.75 17.97 18.67
CA PHE A 353 -6.75 17.25 19.49
C PHE A 353 -6.81 17.77 20.94
N ASP A 354 -6.20 18.94 21.14
CA ASP A 354 -6.01 19.69 22.39
C ASP A 354 -7.33 19.96 23.13
#